data_AF-A0A9W6ZK78-F1
#
_entry.id   AF-A0A9W6ZK78-F1
#
_cell.length_a   1.000
_cell.length_b   1.000
_cell.length_c   1.000
_cell.angle_alpha   90.00
_cell.angle_beta   90.00
_cell.angle_gamma   90.00
#
_symmetry.space_group_name_H-M   'P 1'
#
loop_
_entity.id
_entity.type
_entity.pdbx_description
1 polymer ?
#
loop_
_entity_poly.entity_id
_entity_poly.type
_entity_poly.pdbx_seq_one_letter_code
_entity_poly.pdbx_strand_id
1 'polypeptide(L)'
;MLIMGLTPLAFALSPSIINLPVDLLLGLALPLHAHIGMSYVITDYVPKLSKGLMGPARVALLGLTGVTTVGLLKVNIMGEGMTETVKSLWRGKKAVEDRRK
;
A
#
# COMPACT_ATOMS: atom_id res chain seq x y z
N MET A 1 -3.75 11.99 7.25
CA MET A 1 -4.92 12.83 6.88
C MET A 1 -4.62 13.68 5.64
N LEU A 2 -3.56 14.51 5.61
CA LEU A 2 -3.23 15.37 4.46
C LEU A 2 -3.03 14.62 3.12
N ILE A 3 -2.34 13.46 3.15
CA ILE A 3 -2.03 12.64 1.96
C ILE A 3 -3.31 12.06 1.33
N MET A 4 -4.35 11.79 2.14
CA MET A 4 -5.62 11.24 1.63
C MET A 4 -6.37 12.26 0.77
N GLY A 5 -6.27 13.56 1.07
CA GLY A 5 -6.87 14.61 0.26
C GLY A 5 -6.19 14.79 -1.11
N LEU A 6 -4.88 14.52 -1.19
CA LEU A 6 -4.12 14.60 -2.44
C LEU A 6 -4.26 13.35 -3.32
N THR A 7 -4.73 12.24 -2.75
CA THR A 7 -4.79 10.95 -3.45
C THR A 7 -5.73 10.95 -4.66
N PRO A 8 -6.98 11.50 -4.59
CA PRO A 8 -7.86 11.58 -5.75
C PRO A 8 -7.27 12.44 -6.87
N LEU A 9 -6.56 13.52 -6.52
CA LEU A 9 -5.91 14.39 -7.49
C LEU A 9 -4.74 13.68 -8.19
N ALA A 10 -3.87 13.01 -7.43
CA ALA A 10 -2.79 12.19 -7.99
C ALA A 10 -3.35 11.09 -8.91
N PHE A 11 -4.41 10.41 -8.49
CA PHE A 11 -5.09 9.41 -9.31
C PHE A 11 -5.65 10.00 -10.62
N ALA A 12 -6.27 11.18 -10.59
CA ALA A 12 -6.76 11.84 -11.80
C ALA A 12 -5.62 12.19 -12.77
N LEU A 13 -4.50 12.69 -12.23
CA LEU A 13 -3.34 13.16 -13.00
C LEU A 13 -2.38 12.05 -13.46
N SER A 14 -2.58 10.80 -13.05
CA SER A 14 -1.70 9.70 -13.46
C SER A 14 -1.89 9.31 -14.95
N PRO A 15 -0.81 8.99 -15.69
CA PRO A 15 0.59 8.95 -15.27
C PRO A 15 1.26 10.34 -15.33
N SER A 16 1.90 10.76 -14.23
CA SER A 16 2.69 12.01 -14.17
C SER A 16 3.82 11.88 -13.15
N ILE A 17 4.99 12.46 -13.45
CA ILE A 17 6.14 12.45 -12.53
C ILE A 17 5.85 13.23 -11.23
N ILE A 18 4.90 14.17 -11.28
CA ILE A 18 4.46 14.93 -10.11
C ILE A 18 3.73 14.03 -9.10
N ASN A 19 3.27 12.84 -9.51
CA ASN A 19 2.64 11.88 -8.61
C ASN A 19 3.63 11.13 -7.71
N LEU A 20 4.92 11.06 -8.09
CA LEU A 20 5.91 10.24 -7.37
C LEU A 20 5.99 10.55 -5.86
N PRO A 21 6.02 11.82 -5.41
CA PRO A 21 6.01 12.12 -3.97
C PRO A 21 4.74 11.60 -3.27
N VAL A 22 3.58 11.71 -3.92
CA VAL A 22 2.31 11.23 -3.36
C VAL A 22 2.29 9.70 -3.28
N ASP A 23 2.75 9.04 -4.34
CA ASP A 23 2.86 7.57 -4.41
C ASP A 23 3.83 7.03 -3.36
N LEU A 24 5.00 7.66 -3.16
CA LEU A 24 5.95 7.30 -2.11
C LEU A 24 5.34 7.46 -0.71
N LEU A 25 4.66 8.57 -0.44
CA LEU A 25 3.98 8.81 0.82
C LEU A 25 2.86 7.79 1.07
N LEU A 26 2.10 7.41 0.04
CA LEU A 26 1.09 6.35 0.11
C LEU A 26 1.73 4.98 0.38
N GLY A 27 2.88 4.69 -0.23
CA GLY A 27 3.64 3.47 -0.02
C GLY A 27 4.14 3.27 1.41
N LEU A 28 4.26 4.36 2.20
CA LEU A 28 4.60 4.31 3.62
C LEU A 28 3.35 4.40 4.52
N ALA A 29 2.43 5.31 4.19
CA ALA A 29 1.26 5.59 5.02
C ALA A 29 0.29 4.41 5.08
N LEU A 30 0.08 3.69 3.97
CA LEU A 30 -0.84 2.55 3.92
C LEU A 30 -0.36 1.37 4.78
N PRO A 31 0.89 0.86 4.64
CA PRO A 31 1.39 -0.19 5.52
C PRO A 31 1.41 0.22 6.99
N LEU A 32 1.77 1.47 7.30
CA LEU A 32 1.78 1.96 8.68
C LEU A 32 0.38 1.99 9.29
N HIS A 33 -0.62 2.50 8.57
CA HIS A 33 -2.01 2.48 9.01
C HIS A 33 -2.50 1.05 9.24
N ALA A 34 -2.22 0.14 8.30
CA ALA A 34 -2.57 -1.26 8.39
C ALA A 34 -1.87 -1.96 9.59
N HIS A 35 -0.60 -1.63 9.87
CA HIS A 35 0.14 -2.17 11.00
C HIS A 35 -0.50 -1.80 12.35
N ILE A 36 -0.89 -0.54 12.52
CA ILE A 36 -1.56 -0.07 13.74
C ILE A 36 -2.92 -0.74 13.88
N GLY A 37 -3.74 -0.76 12.82
CA GLY A 37 -5.05 -1.40 12.85
C GLY A 37 -4.97 -2.90 13.18
N MET A 38 -4.05 -3.61 12.52
CA MET A 38 -3.86 -5.05 12.75
C MET A 38 -3.28 -5.34 14.14
N SER A 39 -2.51 -4.42 14.72
CA SER A 39 -2.04 -4.58 16.11
C SER A 39 -3.20 -4.64 17.10
N TYR A 40 -4.27 -3.85 16.88
CA TYR A 40 -5.49 -3.93 17.69
C TYR A 40 -6.28 -5.22 17.44
N VAL A 41 -6.39 -5.66 16.18
CA VAL A 41 -7.00 -6.97 15.85
C VAL A 41 -6.25 -8.11 16.56
N ILE A 42 -4.91 -8.06 16.57
CA ILE A 42 -4.10 -9.05 17.28
C ILE A 42 -4.41 -9.03 18.78
N THR A 43 -4.51 -7.86 19.41
CA THR A 43 -4.82 -7.78 20.85
C THR A 43 -6.21 -8.31 21.19
N ASP A 44 -7.18 -8.15 20.29
CA ASP A 44 -8.57 -8.54 20.54
C ASP A 44 -8.83 -10.03 20.35
N TYR A 45 -8.09 -10.69 19.46
CA TYR A 45 -8.39 -12.06 19.03
C TYR A 45 -7.30 -13.09 19.35
N VAL A 46 -6.02 -12.73 19.33
CA VAL A 46 -4.94 -13.72 19.57
C VAL A 46 -4.95 -14.29 20.99
N PRO A 47 -5.16 -13.50 22.06
CA PRO A 47 -5.21 -14.04 23.42
C PRO A 47 -6.35 -15.05 23.65
N LYS A 48 -7.43 -14.97 22.86
CA LYS A 48 -8.56 -15.91 22.91
C LYS A 48 -8.22 -17.27 22.31
N LEU A 49 -7.22 -17.32 21.41
CA LEU A 49 -6.68 -18.56 20.87
C LEU A 49 -5.56 -19.11 21.76
N SER A 50 -4.56 -18.30 22.07
CA SER A 50 -3.47 -18.63 22.99
C SER A 50 -2.68 -17.37 23.34
N LYS A 51 -2.48 -17.15 24.65
CA LYS A 51 -1.64 -16.05 25.14
C LYS A 51 -0.17 -16.17 24.69
N GLY A 52 0.33 -17.39 24.49
CA GLY A 52 1.69 -17.63 24.02
C GLY A 52 1.94 -17.18 22.58
N LEU A 53 0.89 -17.00 21.78
CA LEU A 53 1.00 -16.59 20.37
C LEU A 53 1.09 -15.07 20.17
N MET A 54 0.90 -14.25 21.21
CA MET A 54 0.97 -12.79 21.08
C MET A 54 2.31 -12.28 20.54
N GLY A 55 3.43 -12.80 21.08
CA GLY A 55 4.77 -12.43 20.64
C GLY A 55 5.01 -12.78 19.17
N PRO A 56 4.85 -14.07 18.78
CA PRO A 56 4.97 -14.49 17.39
C PRO A 56 4.06 -13.73 16.42
N ALA A 57 2.80 -13.46 16.79
CA ALA A 57 1.87 -12.73 15.94
C ALA A 57 2.33 -11.29 15.66
N ARG A 58 2.87 -10.59 16.67
CA ARG A 58 3.40 -9.23 16.49
C ARG A 58 4.66 -9.21 15.62
N VAL A 59 5.55 -10.19 15.80
CA VAL A 59 6.75 -10.32 14.96
C VAL A 59 6.36 -10.63 13.51
N ALA A 60 5.40 -11.53 13.29
CA ALA A 60 4.88 -11.82 11.96
C ALA A 60 4.26 -10.58 11.30
N LEU A 61 3.46 -9.80 12.04
CA LEU A 61 2.88 -8.55 11.55
C LEU A 61 3.98 -7.53 11.18
N LEU A 62 5.01 -7.40 11.99
CA LEU A 62 6.15 -6.51 11.70
C LEU A 62 6.87 -6.94 10.41
N GLY A 63 7.15 -8.24 10.26
CA GLY A 63 7.76 -8.79 9.05
C GLY A 63 6.90 -8.54 7.81
N LEU A 64 5.59 -8.81 7.90
CA LEU A 64 4.63 -8.55 6.81
C LEU A 64 4.61 -7.06 6.43
N THR A 65 4.58 -6.18 7.43
CA THR A 65 4.58 -4.72 7.20
C THR A 65 5.85 -4.27 6.49
N GLY A 66 7.01 -4.79 6.89
CA GLY A 66 8.28 -4.49 6.24
C GLY A 66 8.29 -4.94 4.77
N VAL A 67 7.90 -6.18 4.51
CA VAL A 67 7.82 -6.73 3.14
C VAL A 67 6.86 -5.93 2.27
N THR A 68 5.67 -5.62 2.77
CA THR A 68 4.69 -4.81 2.03
C THR A 68 5.24 -3.41 1.75
N THR A 69 5.87 -2.76 2.72
CA THR A 69 6.45 -1.43 2.55
C THR A 69 7.51 -1.42 1.45
N VAL A 70 8.46 -2.36 1.50
CA VAL A 70 9.49 -2.49 0.46
C VAL A 70 8.87 -2.80 -0.91
N GLY A 71 7.88 -3.67 -0.96
CA GLY A 71 7.15 -4.01 -2.19
C GLY A 71 6.47 -2.78 -2.82
N LEU A 72 5.79 -1.97 -2.03
CA LEU A 72 5.15 -0.74 -2.51
C LEU A 72 6.17 0.31 -2.95
N LEU A 73 7.27 0.49 -2.21
CA LEU A 73 8.35 1.38 -2.63
C LEU A 73 8.98 0.93 -3.95
N LYS A 74 9.15 -0.38 -4.15
CA LYS A 74 9.61 -0.94 -5.43
C LYS A 74 8.65 -0.59 -6.58
N VAL A 75 7.34 -0.74 -6.38
CA VAL A 75 6.32 -0.37 -7.38
C VAL A 75 6.40 1.12 -7.73
N ASN A 76 6.68 1.98 -6.74
CA ASN A 76 6.77 3.43 -6.95
C ASN A 76 8.06 3.88 -7.63
N ILE A 77 9.20 3.28 -7.29
CA ILE A 77 10.51 3.70 -7.78
C ILE A 77 10.85 3.03 -9.12
N MET A 78 10.52 1.75 -9.27
CA MET A 78 10.90 0.93 -10.43
C MET A 78 9.72 0.63 -11.36
N GLY A 79 8.50 0.97 -10.97
CA GLY A 79 7.27 0.71 -11.74
C GLY A 79 6.57 1.99 -12.20
N GLU A 80 5.30 1.86 -12.56
CA GLU A 80 4.46 2.96 -13.04
C GLU A 80 3.94 3.88 -11.91
N GLY A 81 4.22 3.54 -10.65
CA GLY A 81 3.61 4.20 -9.48
C GLY A 81 2.30 3.53 -9.04
N MET A 82 2.00 3.61 -7.75
CA MET A 82 0.79 2.99 -7.18
C MET A 82 -0.50 3.57 -7.78
N THR A 83 -0.61 4.89 -7.96
CA THR A 83 -1.81 5.51 -8.53
C THR A 83 -2.08 5.08 -9.98
N GLU A 84 -1.06 5.06 -10.85
CA GLU A 84 -1.24 4.57 -12.22
C GLU A 84 -1.47 3.07 -12.26
N THR A 85 -0.80 2.29 -11.40
CA THR A 85 -1.02 0.83 -11.33
C THR A 85 -2.50 0.52 -11.06
N VAL A 86 -3.11 1.22 -10.09
CA VAL A 86 -4.54 1.07 -9.76
C VAL A 86 -5.42 1.55 -10.92
N LYS A 87 -5.09 2.68 -11.56
CA LYS A 87 -5.85 3.23 -12.68
C LYS A 87 -5.82 2.32 -13.91
N SER A 88 -4.66 1.75 -14.22
CA SER A 88 -4.45 0.79 -15.29
C SER A 88 -5.24 -0.49 -15.04
N LEU A 89 -5.32 -0.95 -13.79
CA LEU A 89 -6.18 -2.08 -13.42
C LEU A 89 -7.65 -1.80 -13.73
N TRP A 90 -8.14 -0.59 -13.43
CA TRP A 90 -9.52 -0.18 -13.72
C TRP A 90 -9.82 0.04 -15.20
N ARG A 91 -8.86 0.50 -16.00
CA ARG A 91 -9.01 0.67 -17.47
C ARG A 91 -9.14 -0.67 -18.21
N GLY A 92 -8.69 -1.76 -17.60
CA GLY A 92 -8.73 -3.10 -18.18
C GLY A 92 -7.63 -3.35 -19.22
N LYS A 93 -7.36 -4.64 -19.48
CA LYS A 93 -6.16 -5.10 -20.22
C LYS A 93 -6.06 -4.54 -21.65
N LYS A 94 -7.19 -4.45 -22.36
CA LYS A 94 -7.23 -4.04 -23.77
C LYS A 94 -6.83 -2.58 -23.97
N ALA A 95 -7.29 -1.69 -23.08
CA ALA A 95 -6.98 -0.27 -23.14
C ALA A 95 -5.52 0.05 -22.78
N VAL A 96 -4.87 -0.78 -21.97
CA VAL A 96 -3.45 -0.66 -21.63
C VAL A 96 -2.56 -1.10 -22.81
N GLU A 97 -2.96 -2.18 -23.50
CA GLU A 97 -2.20 -2.73 -24.62
C GLU A 97 -2.20 -1.78 -25.84
N ASP A 98 -3.32 -1.13 -26.13
CA ASP A 98 -3.40 -0.13 -27.21
C ASP A 98 -2.59 1.14 -26.94
N ARG A 99 -2.28 1.46 -25.66
CA ARG A 99 -1.45 2.61 -25.29
C ARG A 99 0.06 2.34 -25.29
N ARG A 100 0.46 1.06 -25.34
CA ARG A 100 1.87 0.63 -25.37
C ARG A 100 2.37 0.38 -26.80
N LYS A 101 1.49 0.44 -27.79
CA LYS A 101 1.82 0.45 -29.22
C LYS A 101 2.05 1.87 -29.69
#